data_AF-L8GFK4-F1
#
_entry.id   AF-L8GFK4-F1
#
_cell.length_a   1.000
_cell.length_b   1.000
_cell.length_c   1.000
_cell.angle_alpha   90.00
_cell.angle_beta   90.00
_cell.angle_gamma   90.00
#
_symmetry.space_group_name_H-M   'P 1'
#
loop_
_entity.id
_entity.type
_entity.pdbx_description
1 polymer ?
#
loop_
_entity_poly.entity_id
_entity_poly.type
_entity_poly.pdbx_seq_one_letter_code
_entity_poly.pdbx_strand_id
1 'polypeptide(L)'
;MKCRGEGGWGTFGACDRFDMHYKRPCPACKGDKSLPFKHYDCPKCGGLGGIGSLGVCDVLELLYKFPCPTCEGNCVLPTDELAPCRKCKGKGGWGIFGPEELGSLHYRAPCDSCHGKCYT
;
A
#
# COMPACT_ATOMS: atom_id res chain seq x y z
N MET A 1 7.97 7.92 -3.46
CA MET A 1 6.61 8.30 -3.03
C MET A 1 5.93 9.24 -4.02
N LYS A 2 4.66 8.98 -4.39
CA LYS A 2 3.88 9.81 -5.32
C LYS A 2 3.53 11.21 -4.77
N CYS A 3 3.49 11.36 -3.45
CA CYS A 3 3.06 12.55 -2.71
C CYS A 3 4.13 13.62 -2.47
N ARG A 4 5.41 13.21 -2.34
CA ARG A 4 6.57 14.08 -2.09
C ARG A 4 6.45 15.12 -0.95
N GLY A 5 5.49 14.95 -0.02
CA GLY A 5 5.25 15.89 1.07
C GLY A 5 4.34 17.07 0.74
N GLU A 6 3.68 17.10 -0.42
CA GLU A 6 2.85 18.26 -0.82
C GLU A 6 1.46 18.32 -0.16
N GLY A 7 1.06 17.28 0.58
CA GLY A 7 -0.18 17.25 1.34
C GLY A 7 -1.33 16.53 0.63
N GLY A 8 -1.42 16.63 -0.69
CA GLY A 8 -2.53 16.08 -1.47
C GLY A 8 -2.09 15.26 -2.68
N TRP A 9 -3.03 14.46 -3.20
CA TRP A 9 -2.92 13.83 -4.51
C TRP A 9 -3.95 14.46 -5.44
N GLY A 10 -3.49 14.84 -6.62
CA GLY A 10 -4.31 15.37 -7.70
C GLY A 10 -4.27 14.52 -8.96
N THR A 11 -4.88 15.01 -10.03
CA THR A 11 -4.94 14.30 -11.33
C THR A 11 -3.56 13.96 -11.88
N PHE A 12 -2.56 14.82 -11.67
CA PHE A 12 -1.24 14.71 -12.26
C PHE A 12 -0.13 14.29 -11.28
N GLY A 13 -0.45 14.02 -10.02
CA GLY A 13 0.54 13.62 -9.01
C GLY A 13 0.33 14.30 -7.66
N ALA A 14 1.43 14.58 -6.97
CA ALA A 14 1.44 15.40 -5.76
C ALA A 14 0.84 16.79 -6.06
N CYS A 15 0.03 17.30 -5.14
CA CYS A 15 -0.45 18.68 -5.21
C CYS A 15 -0.81 19.20 -3.82
N ASP A 16 -0.96 20.52 -3.71
CA ASP A 16 -1.55 21.17 -2.55
C ASP A 16 -3.06 20.85 -2.42
N ARG A 17 -3.61 21.00 -1.21
CA ARG A 17 -5.05 20.90 -0.95
C ARG A 17 -5.87 21.93 -1.73
N PHE A 18 -5.28 23.08 -2.05
CA PHE A 18 -5.96 24.16 -2.76
C PHE A 18 -5.75 24.13 -4.28
N ASP A 19 -5.05 23.12 -4.83
CA ASP A 19 -4.91 22.95 -6.27
C ASP A 19 -6.27 22.59 -6.91
N MET A 20 -6.56 23.13 -8.09
CA MET A 20 -7.78 22.78 -8.84
C MET A 20 -7.85 21.28 -9.18
N HIS A 21 -6.70 20.62 -9.31
CA HIS A 21 -6.64 19.20 -9.61
C HIS A 21 -6.61 18.33 -8.34
N TYR A 22 -6.72 18.92 -7.16
CA TYR A 22 -6.76 18.18 -5.90
C TYR A 22 -7.92 17.20 -5.87
N LYS A 23 -7.62 15.95 -5.56
CA LYS A 23 -8.61 14.89 -5.41
C LYS A 23 -8.82 14.51 -3.95
N ARG A 24 -7.72 14.37 -3.19
CA ARG A 24 -7.77 13.85 -1.83
C ARG A 24 -6.50 14.13 -1.03
N PRO A 25 -6.54 14.03 0.31
CA PRO A 25 -5.33 14.09 1.11
C PRO A 25 -4.44 12.87 0.81
N CYS A 26 -3.14 13.11 0.85
CA CYS A 26 -2.15 12.07 0.69
C CYS A 26 -2.20 11.10 1.88
N PRO A 27 -2.35 9.77 1.67
CA PRO A 27 -2.43 8.82 2.77
C PRO A 27 -1.19 8.80 3.67
N ALA A 28 -0.01 9.11 3.11
CA ALA A 28 1.26 9.10 3.82
C ALA A 28 1.42 10.27 4.81
N CYS A 29 1.03 11.49 4.43
CA CYS A 29 1.14 12.69 5.29
C CYS A 29 -0.22 13.20 5.80
N LYS A 30 -1.31 12.51 5.48
CA LYS A 30 -2.70 12.81 5.88
C LYS A 30 -3.21 14.22 5.54
N GLY A 31 -2.55 14.94 4.63
CA GLY A 31 -2.90 16.33 4.34
C GLY A 31 -1.97 17.36 4.97
N ASP A 32 -1.17 16.96 5.96
CA ASP A 32 -0.47 17.89 6.85
C ASP A 32 0.89 18.34 6.31
N LYS A 33 1.28 17.85 5.12
CA LYS A 33 2.60 18.09 4.49
C LYS A 33 3.80 17.65 5.33
N SER A 34 3.58 17.08 6.51
CA SER A 34 4.59 16.51 7.37
C SER A 34 4.61 14.99 7.19
N LEU A 35 5.71 14.49 6.65
CA LEU A 35 6.03 13.06 6.69
C LEU A 35 6.92 12.78 7.92
N PRO A 36 6.90 11.55 8.47
CA PRO A 36 7.86 11.16 9.49
C PRO A 36 9.30 11.37 9.01
N PHE A 37 10.22 11.75 9.90
CA PHE A 37 11.60 12.09 9.55
C PHE A 37 12.34 10.94 8.82
N LYS A 38 11.96 9.69 9.09
CA LYS A 38 12.36 8.50 8.33
C LYS A 38 11.11 7.75 7.88
N HIS A 39 10.97 7.59 6.57
CA HIS A 39 9.88 6.85 5.96
C HIS A 39 10.37 6.25 4.65
N TYR A 40 9.83 5.08 4.31
CA TYR A 40 10.21 4.34 3.12
C TYR A 40 8.97 4.00 2.32
N ASP A 41 9.09 4.01 0.99
CA ASP A 41 8.01 3.55 0.12
C ASP A 41 7.71 2.09 0.43
N CYS A 42 6.43 1.75 0.59
CA CYS A 42 6.04 0.37 0.86
C CYS A 42 6.51 -0.54 -0.28
N PRO A 43 7.37 -1.55 -0.02
CA PRO A 43 7.93 -2.39 -1.08
C PRO A 43 6.87 -3.25 -1.75
N LYS A 44 5.74 -3.54 -1.07
CA LYS A 44 4.64 -4.33 -1.64
C LYS A 44 3.88 -3.57 -2.72
N CYS A 45 3.61 -2.29 -2.51
CA CYS A 45 2.77 -1.48 -3.41
C CYS A 45 3.52 -0.36 -4.12
N GLY A 46 4.82 -0.23 -3.93
CA GLY A 46 5.65 0.82 -4.52
C GLY A 46 5.21 2.25 -4.15
N GLY A 47 4.54 2.43 -3.01
CA GLY A 47 4.01 3.73 -2.61
C GLY A 47 2.64 4.11 -3.22
N LEU A 48 1.92 3.18 -3.83
CA LEU A 48 0.56 3.43 -4.36
C LEU A 48 -0.56 3.23 -3.33
N GLY A 49 -0.33 2.38 -2.34
CA GLY A 49 -1.26 2.15 -1.22
C GLY A 49 -2.44 1.21 -1.53
N GLY A 50 -2.67 0.84 -2.79
CA GLY A 50 -3.78 -0.05 -3.17
C GLY A 50 -3.34 -1.36 -3.82
N ILE A 51 -4.21 -2.35 -3.72
CA ILE A 51 -4.18 -3.57 -4.54
C ILE A 51 -5.51 -3.69 -5.28
N GLY A 52 -5.41 -3.98 -6.56
CA GLY A 52 -6.50 -4.07 -7.50
C GLY A 52 -6.54 -5.40 -8.24
N SER A 53 -7.48 -5.51 -9.16
CA SER A 53 -7.70 -6.74 -9.95
C SER A 53 -6.49 -7.18 -10.77
N LEU A 54 -5.64 -6.24 -11.20
CA LEU A 54 -4.48 -6.49 -12.05
C LEU A 54 -3.13 -6.29 -11.32
N GLY A 55 -3.15 -6.20 -9.98
CA GLY A 55 -1.94 -6.00 -9.17
C GLY A 55 -1.99 -4.71 -8.37
N VAL A 56 -0.82 -4.13 -8.10
CA VAL A 56 -0.70 -2.89 -7.31
C VAL A 56 -1.32 -1.72 -8.09
N CYS A 57 -2.07 -0.88 -7.41
CA CYS A 57 -2.74 0.26 -8.04
C CYS A 57 -2.86 1.43 -7.08
N ASP A 58 -3.09 2.62 -7.64
CA ASP A 58 -3.55 3.76 -6.87
C ASP A 58 -4.97 3.49 -6.35
N VAL A 59 -5.26 4.03 -5.18
CA VAL A 59 -6.56 3.94 -4.51
C VAL A 59 -7.68 4.65 -5.30
N LEU A 60 -7.30 5.51 -6.27
CA LEU A 60 -8.21 6.21 -7.16
C LEU A 60 -8.41 5.51 -8.52
N GLU A 61 -7.72 4.40 -8.78
CA GLU A 61 -7.88 3.67 -10.03
C GLU A 61 -9.15 2.81 -10.02
N LEU A 62 -9.77 2.65 -11.20
CA LEU A 62 -11.02 1.90 -11.37
C LEU A 62 -10.91 0.44 -10.90
N LEU A 63 -9.71 -0.14 -11.00
CA LEU A 63 -9.44 -1.53 -10.65
C LEU A 63 -9.09 -1.73 -9.17
N TYR A 64 -9.08 -0.66 -8.37
CA TYR A 64 -8.84 -0.74 -6.94
C TYR A 64 -9.86 -1.67 -6.25
N LYS A 65 -9.36 -2.57 -5.40
CA LYS A 65 -10.22 -3.45 -4.60
C LYS A 65 -10.07 -3.21 -3.11
N PHE A 66 -8.84 -3.16 -2.61
CA PHE A 66 -8.59 -3.08 -1.17
C PHE A 66 -7.23 -2.40 -0.88
N PRO A 67 -7.04 -1.87 0.35
CA PRO A 67 -5.78 -1.24 0.73
C PRO A 67 -4.65 -2.27 0.75
N CYS A 68 -3.43 -1.83 0.44
CA CYS A 68 -2.25 -2.68 0.54
C CYS A 68 -2.11 -3.20 1.99
N PRO A 69 -2.04 -4.52 2.21
CA PRO A 69 -2.07 -5.09 3.56
C PRO A 69 -0.77 -4.82 4.35
N THR A 70 0.33 -4.48 3.66
CA THR A 70 1.61 -4.18 4.31
C THR A 70 1.62 -2.78 4.93
N CYS A 71 1.20 -1.76 4.17
CA CYS A 71 1.17 -0.38 4.66
C CYS A 71 -0.22 0.09 5.08
N GLU A 72 -1.23 -0.79 5.02
CA GLU A 72 -2.62 -0.51 5.36
C GLU A 72 -3.18 0.71 4.61
N GLY A 73 -2.74 0.92 3.37
CA GLY A 73 -3.14 2.05 2.54
C GLY A 73 -2.34 3.35 2.76
N ASN A 74 -1.41 3.40 3.71
CA ASN A 74 -0.62 4.60 4.01
C ASN A 74 0.48 4.89 2.97
N CYS A 75 0.71 3.99 2.02
CA CYS A 75 1.76 4.07 0.99
C CYS A 75 3.21 3.99 1.52
N VAL A 76 3.43 4.28 2.80
CA VAL A 76 4.74 4.31 3.44
C VAL A 76 4.83 3.37 4.62
N LEU A 77 6.06 3.03 4.99
CA LEU A 77 6.39 2.27 6.18
C LEU A 77 7.41 3.03 7.03
N PRO A 78 7.38 2.85 8.35
CA PRO A 78 8.27 3.55 9.28
C PRO A 78 9.71 3.01 9.26
N THR A 79 9.96 1.86 8.62
CA THR A 79 11.26 1.19 8.55
C THR A 79 11.43 0.50 7.20
N ASP A 80 12.68 0.37 6.74
CA ASP A 80 13.11 -0.45 5.60
C ASP A 80 13.56 -1.86 6.01
N GLU A 81 13.69 -2.15 7.31
CA GLU A 81 14.04 -3.46 7.86
C GLU A 81 12.89 -4.48 7.78
N LEU A 82 12.25 -4.58 6.63
CA LEU A 82 11.15 -5.50 6.39
C LEU A 82 11.61 -6.66 5.54
N ALA A 83 11.61 -7.85 6.13
CA ALA A 83 11.86 -9.07 5.39
C ALA A 83 10.52 -9.62 4.86
N PRO A 84 10.46 -10.11 3.61
CA PRO A 84 9.32 -10.90 3.17
C PRO A 84 9.10 -12.05 4.15
N CYS A 85 7.86 -12.22 4.62
CA CYS A 85 7.52 -13.25 5.59
C CYS A 85 7.96 -14.61 5.04
N ARG A 86 8.85 -15.30 5.76
CA ARG A 86 9.44 -16.57 5.30
C ARG A 86 8.39 -17.66 5.14
N LYS A 87 7.33 -17.64 5.97
CA LYS A 87 6.28 -18.65 5.99
C LYS A 87 5.40 -18.59 4.74
N CYS A 88 4.89 -17.41 4.39
CA CYS A 88 4.06 -17.22 3.20
C CYS A 88 4.84 -16.66 2.00
N LYS A 89 6.17 -16.59 2.07
CA LYS A 89 7.07 -16.06 1.03
C LYS A 89 6.64 -14.69 0.49
N GLY A 90 6.23 -13.76 1.35
CA GLY A 90 5.80 -12.42 0.91
C GLY A 90 4.41 -12.32 0.27
N LYS A 91 3.61 -13.40 0.25
CA LYS A 91 2.26 -13.38 -0.34
C LYS A 91 1.15 -12.93 0.62
N GLY A 92 1.36 -13.05 1.93
CA GLY A 92 0.43 -12.58 2.95
C GLY A 92 -0.64 -13.59 3.36
N GLY A 93 -0.84 -14.68 2.63
CA GLY A 93 -1.79 -15.70 3.05
C GLY A 93 -1.61 -17.06 2.42
N TRP A 94 -2.65 -17.86 2.58
CA TRP A 94 -2.76 -19.24 2.17
C TRP A 94 -3.94 -19.39 1.23
N GLY A 95 -3.70 -20.04 0.11
CA GLY A 95 -4.72 -20.53 -0.79
C GLY A 95 -4.73 -22.04 -0.85
N ILE A 96 -5.53 -22.58 -1.76
CA ILE A 96 -5.72 -24.03 -1.89
C ILE A 96 -4.45 -24.77 -2.34
N PHE A 97 -3.52 -24.06 -2.97
CA PHE A 97 -2.27 -24.60 -3.52
C PHE A 97 -1.00 -24.15 -2.76
N GLY A 98 -1.14 -23.58 -1.56
CA GLY A 98 -0.01 -23.07 -0.76
C GLY A 98 -0.05 -21.55 -0.56
N PRO A 99 1.11 -20.87 -0.45
CA PRO A 99 1.14 -19.42 -0.26
C PRO A 99 0.45 -18.68 -1.42
N GLU A 100 -0.44 -17.77 -1.09
CA GLU A 100 -1.32 -17.10 -2.06
C GLU A 100 -1.50 -15.63 -1.68
N GLU A 101 -1.68 -14.78 -2.69
CA GLU A 101 -1.87 -13.35 -2.49
C GLU A 101 -3.31 -12.99 -2.14
N LEU A 102 -3.48 -11.97 -1.31
CA LEU A 102 -4.79 -11.38 -1.04
C LEU A 102 -5.42 -10.93 -2.38
N GLY A 103 -6.69 -11.27 -2.60
CA GLY A 103 -7.41 -10.96 -3.83
C GLY A 103 -7.36 -12.03 -4.92
N SER A 104 -6.54 -13.07 -4.76
CA SER A 104 -6.57 -14.27 -5.59
C SER A 104 -7.86 -15.07 -5.35
N LEU A 105 -8.41 -15.69 -6.40
CA LEU A 105 -9.60 -16.56 -6.31
C LEU A 105 -9.37 -17.73 -5.35
N HIS A 106 -8.12 -18.20 -5.23
CA HIS A 106 -7.76 -19.33 -4.41
C HIS A 106 -7.46 -18.98 -2.95
N TYR A 107 -7.48 -17.70 -2.59
CA TYR A 107 -7.17 -17.24 -1.23
C TYR A 107 -8.19 -17.76 -0.22
N ARG A 108 -7.72 -18.31 0.90
CA ARG A 108 -8.56 -18.85 1.98
C ARG A 108 -8.38 -18.12 3.30
N ALA A 109 -7.15 -17.85 3.70
CA ALA A 109 -6.86 -17.31 5.02
C ALA A 109 -5.57 -16.48 5.03
N PRO A 110 -5.48 -15.49 5.94
CA PRO A 110 -4.25 -14.76 6.16
C PRO A 110 -3.16 -15.66 6.76
N CYS A 111 -1.91 -15.31 6.48
CA CYS A 111 -0.77 -15.97 7.09
C CYS A 111 -0.79 -15.67 8.59
N ASP A 112 -0.71 -16.69 9.43
CA ASP A 112 -0.69 -16.58 10.88
C ASP A 112 0.59 -15.90 11.42
N SER A 113 1.70 -15.97 10.68
CA SER A 113 2.98 -15.36 11.09
C SER A 113 3.08 -13.86 10.79
N CYS A 114 2.48 -13.38 9.70
CA CYS A 114 2.50 -11.95 9.34
C CYS A 114 1.12 -11.30 9.34
N HIS A 115 0.08 -12.04 9.76
CA HIS A 115 -1.31 -11.59 9.83
C HIS A 115 -1.81 -10.89 8.56
N GLY A 116 -1.43 -11.38 7.38
CA GLY A 116 -1.83 -10.77 6.11
C GLY A 116 -0.86 -9.73 5.55
N LYS A 117 0.08 -9.20 6.36
CA LYS A 117 0.90 -8.04 5.99
C LYS A 117 2.02 -8.32 4.98
N CYS A 118 2.20 -9.57 4.56
CA CYS A 118 3.24 -10.04 3.63
C CYS A 118 4.69 -9.95 4.16
N TYR A 119 5.00 -8.99 5.03
CA TYR A 119 6.33 -8.74 5.60
C TYR A 119 6.29 -8.91 7.12
N THR A 120 7.46 -9.17 7.70
CA THR A 120 7.71 -9.29 9.15
C THR A 120 8.91 -8.45 9.54
#